data_AF-A0A0P7L2R4-F1
#
_entry.id   AF-A0A0P7L2R4-F1
#
_cell.length_a   1.000
_cell.length_b   1.000
_cell.length_c   1.000
_cell.angle_alpha   90.00
_cell.angle_beta   90.00
_cell.angle_gamma   90.00
#
_symmetry.space_group_name_H-M   'P 1'
#
loop_
_entity.id
_entity.type
_entity.pdbx_description
1 polymer ?
#
loop_
_entity_poly.entity_id
_entity_poly.type
_entity_poly.pdbx_seq_one_letter_code
_entity_poly.pdbx_strand_id
1 'polypeptide(L)'
;MEFKNLENEFKSLEKHSAEELINEIYKRICKTEFSTSPYYDIPIYSFQRFGMKKGRILKNCKNRKNKYEYCFDKNNRILLIKEWNKLDSFNSQIFFYNENNHLPFKSISYSYNNKLLNITYYFYNQSKIESSIFVGKYGYRKELYIYSQENGLLSTIKTQQFETDSTFINELTQIFIHDENGTLIEIKKVYDNDEDVVYRIK
;
A
#
# COMPACT_ATOMS: atom_id res chain seq x y z
N MET A 1 8.86 -17.25 -1.67
CA MET A 1 9.83 -16.25 -2.17
C MET A 1 10.70 -15.81 -1.01
N GLU A 2 12.02 -15.88 -1.15
CA GLU A 2 12.98 -15.52 -0.09
C GLU A 2 13.35 -14.03 -0.15
N PHE A 3 13.65 -13.41 1.00
CA PHE A 3 14.04 -11.99 1.08
C PHE A 3 15.24 -11.67 0.17
N LYS A 4 16.21 -12.57 0.08
CA LYS A 4 17.43 -12.39 -0.73
C LYS A 4 17.13 -12.13 -2.21
N ASN A 5 16.12 -12.80 -2.78
CA ASN A 5 15.75 -12.58 -4.18
C ASN A 5 15.16 -11.18 -4.39
N LEU A 6 14.36 -10.72 -3.43
CA LEU A 6 13.73 -9.40 -3.46
C LEU A 6 14.71 -8.27 -3.16
N GLU A 7 15.69 -8.51 -2.30
CA GLU A 7 16.79 -7.58 -2.05
C GLU A 7 17.62 -7.34 -3.31
N ASN A 8 17.90 -8.39 -4.09
CA ASN A 8 18.59 -8.25 -5.38
C ASN A 8 17.78 -7.42 -6.37
N GLU A 9 16.45 -7.61 -6.43
CA GLU A 9 15.58 -6.78 -7.25
C GLU A 9 15.57 -5.32 -6.76
N PHE A 10 15.50 -5.09 -5.46
CA PHE A 10 15.57 -3.76 -4.85
C PHE A 10 16.87 -3.04 -5.25
N LYS A 11 18.02 -3.68 -5.03
CA LYS A 11 19.33 -3.15 -5.42
C LYS A 11 19.47 -2.92 -6.93
N SER A 12 18.79 -3.74 -7.75
CA SER A 12 18.73 -3.51 -9.19
C SER A 12 17.95 -2.25 -9.50
N LEU A 13 16.74 -2.11 -8.94
CA LEU A 13 15.87 -0.95 -9.15
C LEU A 13 16.44 0.36 -8.61
N GLU A 14 17.28 0.33 -7.57
CA GLU A 14 18.04 1.51 -7.10
C GLU A 14 18.95 2.10 -8.18
N LYS A 15 19.38 1.29 -9.16
CA LYS A 15 20.22 1.74 -10.29
C LYS A 15 19.42 2.26 -11.47
N HIS A 16 18.10 2.08 -11.48
CA HIS A 16 17.22 2.48 -12.58
C HIS A 16 16.58 3.84 -12.30
N SER A 17 16.28 4.59 -13.36
CA SER A 17 15.60 5.88 -13.22
C SER A 17 14.13 5.66 -12.88
N ALA A 18 13.67 6.23 -11.77
CA ALA A 18 12.25 6.27 -11.43
C ALA A 18 11.42 6.97 -12.54
N GLU A 19 12.02 7.96 -13.20
CA GLU A 19 11.36 8.73 -14.26
C GLU A 19 11.07 7.87 -15.49
N GLU A 20 11.99 6.99 -15.89
CA GLU A 20 11.79 6.08 -17.02
C GLU A 20 10.60 5.16 -16.76
N LEU A 21 10.56 4.53 -15.58
CA LEU A 21 9.47 3.65 -15.18
C LEU A 21 8.13 4.40 -15.12
N ILE A 22 8.10 5.59 -14.53
CA ILE A 22 6.89 6.42 -14.46
C ILE A 22 6.42 6.82 -15.87
N ASN A 23 7.34 7.16 -16.78
CA ASN A 23 7.03 7.52 -18.16
C ASN A 23 6.43 6.34 -18.94
N GLU A 24 6.88 5.11 -18.70
CA GLU A 24 6.24 3.93 -19.25
C GLU A 24 4.81 3.73 -18.74
N ILE A 25 4.59 3.98 -17.44
CA ILE A 25 3.26 3.93 -16.84
C ILE A 25 2.33 5.00 -17.42
N TYR A 26 2.83 6.22 -17.68
CA TYR A 26 2.03 7.28 -18.29
C TYR A 26 1.43 6.91 -19.64
N LYS A 27 2.13 6.12 -20.45
CA LYS A 27 1.62 5.64 -21.74
C LYS A 27 0.37 4.75 -21.61
N ARG A 28 0.10 4.22 -20.42
CA ARG A 28 -0.99 3.28 -20.13
C ARG A 28 -2.16 3.93 -19.38
N ILE A 29 -2.00 5.16 -18.92
CA ILE A 29 -3.01 5.87 -18.14
C ILE A 29 -4.09 6.43 -19.08
N CYS A 30 -5.36 6.12 -18.80
CA CYS A 30 -6.50 6.63 -19.56
C CYS A 30 -7.41 7.57 -18.76
N LYS A 31 -7.26 7.58 -17.43
CA LYS A 31 -8.10 8.37 -16.52
C LYS A 31 -7.31 8.75 -15.28
N THR A 32 -7.59 9.93 -14.74
CA THR A 32 -7.10 10.34 -13.43
C THR A 32 -8.23 10.84 -12.54
N GLU A 33 -8.09 10.63 -11.24
CA GLU A 33 -8.98 11.21 -10.22
C GLU A 33 -8.16 11.83 -9.09
N PHE A 34 -8.66 12.92 -8.53
CA PHE A 34 -8.03 13.60 -7.40
C PHE A 34 -8.86 13.43 -6.13
N SER A 35 -8.20 13.42 -4.99
CA SER A 35 -8.86 13.42 -3.69
C SER A 35 -8.15 14.30 -2.66
N THR A 36 -8.88 14.64 -1.60
CA THR A 36 -8.38 15.47 -0.49
C THR A 36 -7.43 14.76 0.47
N SER A 37 -7.48 13.42 0.52
CA SER A 37 -6.74 12.52 1.42
C SER A 37 -6.84 11.10 0.83
N PRO A 38 -6.11 10.08 1.29
CA PRO A 38 -6.23 8.74 0.73
C PRO A 38 -7.69 8.28 0.60
N TYR A 39 -8.08 7.80 -0.56
CA TYR A 39 -9.45 7.45 -0.90
C TYR A 39 -9.61 5.97 -1.25
N TYR A 40 -8.79 5.49 -2.18
CA TYR A 40 -8.77 4.08 -2.58
C TYR A 40 -7.91 3.28 -1.64
N ASP A 41 -8.44 2.15 -1.24
CA ASP A 41 -7.83 1.31 -0.23
C ASP A 41 -7.07 0.17 -0.90
N ILE A 42 -5.86 0.49 -1.36
CA ILE A 42 -5.00 -0.42 -2.11
C ILE A 42 -3.56 -0.38 -1.57
N PRO A 43 -3.09 -1.47 -0.93
CA PRO A 43 -3.83 -2.66 -0.51
C PRO A 43 -4.87 -2.35 0.60
N ILE A 44 -5.66 -3.36 1.00
CA ILE A 44 -6.75 -3.21 1.99
C ILE A 44 -6.29 -2.57 3.32
N TYR A 45 -7.10 -1.65 3.83
CA TYR A 45 -6.90 -0.74 4.96
C TYR A 45 -5.55 0.01 4.99
N SER A 46 -4.92 0.20 3.83
CA SER A 46 -3.63 0.85 3.63
C SER A 46 -3.44 2.14 4.42
N PHE A 47 -4.42 3.03 4.45
CA PHE A 47 -4.31 4.33 5.11
C PHE A 47 -4.94 4.37 6.51
N GLN A 48 -6.02 3.61 6.73
CA GLN A 48 -6.67 3.50 8.04
C GLN A 48 -5.74 2.87 9.07
N ARG A 49 -4.88 1.93 8.64
CA ARG A 49 -3.82 1.34 9.49
C ARG A 49 -2.81 2.35 10.04
N PHE A 50 -2.78 3.57 9.50
CA PHE A 50 -1.99 4.71 9.97
C PHE A 50 -2.86 5.83 10.59
N GLY A 51 -4.12 5.53 10.92
CA GLY A 51 -5.05 6.48 11.55
C GLY A 51 -5.60 7.55 10.61
N MET A 52 -5.39 7.40 9.31
CA MET A 52 -5.90 8.34 8.32
C MET A 52 -7.37 8.08 8.03
N LYS A 53 -8.15 9.16 7.87
CA LYS A 53 -9.54 9.08 7.41
C LYS A 53 -9.59 9.05 5.89
N LYS A 54 -10.60 8.37 5.36
CA LYS A 54 -10.88 8.37 3.92
C LYS A 54 -11.16 9.79 3.44
N GLY A 55 -10.50 10.19 2.36
CA GLY A 55 -10.72 11.48 1.71
C GLY A 55 -12.01 11.56 0.91
N ARG A 56 -12.15 12.61 0.10
CA ARG A 56 -13.25 12.78 -0.85
C ARG A 56 -12.71 12.97 -2.26
N ILE A 57 -13.30 12.30 -3.24
CA ILE A 57 -13.03 12.54 -4.67
C ILE A 57 -13.44 13.96 -5.05
N LEU A 58 -12.57 14.63 -5.80
CA LEU A 58 -12.76 15.98 -6.30
C LEU A 58 -13.30 15.94 -7.73
N LYS A 59 -14.46 16.56 -7.94
CA LYS A 59 -15.02 16.74 -9.30
C LYS A 59 -14.12 17.58 -10.20
N ASN A 60 -13.37 18.53 -9.62
CA ASN A 60 -12.41 19.36 -10.33
C ASN A 60 -11.24 19.71 -9.39
N CYS A 61 -10.01 19.56 -9.87
CA CYS A 61 -8.80 19.81 -9.08
C CYS A 61 -8.03 21.00 -9.69
N LYS A 62 -8.22 22.19 -9.13
CA LYS A 62 -7.48 23.40 -9.56
C LYS A 62 -6.07 23.48 -8.98
N ASN A 63 -5.82 22.79 -7.87
CA ASN A 63 -4.54 22.79 -7.16
C ASN A 63 -4.27 21.39 -6.60
N ARG A 64 -3.16 20.80 -7.05
CA ARG A 64 -2.71 19.47 -6.64
C ARG A 64 -1.99 19.43 -5.29
N LYS A 65 -1.60 20.56 -4.71
CA LYS A 65 -0.92 20.59 -3.40
C LYS A 65 -1.78 19.92 -2.31
N ASN A 66 -1.14 19.04 -1.55
CA ASN A 66 -1.73 18.22 -0.49
C ASN A 66 -2.94 17.42 -1.01
N LYS A 67 -2.79 16.77 -2.18
CA LYS A 67 -3.80 15.93 -2.80
C LYS A 67 -3.21 14.58 -3.19
N TYR A 68 -4.09 13.60 -3.35
CA TYR A 68 -3.75 12.33 -3.97
C TYR A 68 -4.32 12.32 -5.39
N GLU A 69 -3.49 11.94 -6.35
CA GLU A 69 -3.89 11.66 -7.73
C GLU A 69 -3.81 10.15 -7.96
N TYR A 70 -4.91 9.59 -8.44
CA TYR A 70 -5.02 8.19 -8.81
C TYR A 70 -5.06 8.10 -10.32
N CYS A 71 -4.11 7.38 -10.91
CA CYS A 71 -4.03 7.20 -12.35
C CYS A 71 -4.44 5.77 -12.72
N PHE A 72 -5.41 5.65 -13.61
CA PHE A 72 -6.07 4.39 -13.96
C PHE A 72 -5.73 3.94 -15.37
N ASP A 73 -5.68 2.63 -15.58
CA ASP A 73 -5.67 2.02 -16.91
C ASP A 73 -7.07 1.84 -17.49
N LYS A 74 -7.14 1.35 -18.74
CA LYS A 74 -8.39 1.08 -19.47
C LYS A 74 -9.34 0.09 -18.77
N ASN A 75 -8.83 -0.70 -17.82
CA ASN A 75 -9.60 -1.67 -17.05
C ASN A 75 -9.99 -1.12 -15.65
N ASN A 76 -9.87 0.20 -15.43
CA ASN A 76 -10.09 0.88 -14.15
C ASN A 76 -9.19 0.38 -13.01
N ARG A 77 -8.00 -0.15 -13.31
CA ARG A 77 -7.01 -0.53 -12.31
C ARG A 77 -6.11 0.67 -12.02
N ILE A 78 -5.81 0.94 -10.75
CA ILE A 78 -4.89 2.00 -10.35
C ILE A 78 -3.46 1.56 -10.72
N LEU A 79 -2.81 2.24 -11.66
CA LEU A 79 -1.42 1.99 -12.02
C LEU A 79 -0.43 2.81 -11.19
N LEU A 80 -0.84 4.01 -10.79
CA LEU A 80 0.01 4.97 -10.10
C LEU A 80 -0.82 5.80 -9.12
N ILE A 81 -0.32 5.93 -7.91
CA ILE A 81 -0.77 6.91 -6.93
C ILE A 81 0.31 7.96 -6.81
N LYS A 82 -0.06 9.24 -6.88
CA LYS A 82 0.81 10.37 -6.57
C LYS A 82 0.31 11.10 -5.34
N GLU A 83 1.15 11.19 -4.33
CA GLU A 83 0.91 12.01 -3.15
C GLU A 83 1.63 13.35 -3.31
N TRP A 84 0.88 14.38 -3.66
CA TRP A 84 1.39 15.71 -3.96
C TRP A 84 1.62 16.50 -2.67
N ASN A 85 2.87 16.58 -2.21
CA ASN A 85 3.25 17.39 -1.04
C ASN A 85 3.39 18.88 -1.38
N LYS A 86 3.81 19.18 -2.61
CA LYS A 86 3.95 20.54 -3.16
C LYS A 86 3.30 20.59 -4.54
N LEU A 87 3.34 21.77 -5.17
CA LEU A 87 2.85 21.90 -6.54
C LEU A 87 3.63 20.99 -7.48
N ASP A 88 4.95 20.89 -7.42
CA ASP A 88 5.71 20.21 -8.49
C ASP A 88 6.44 18.94 -8.06
N SER A 89 6.11 18.39 -6.89
CA SER A 89 6.78 17.21 -6.37
C SER A 89 5.80 16.28 -5.65
N PHE A 90 5.89 14.99 -5.94
CA PHE A 90 5.00 13.97 -5.37
C PHE A 90 5.76 12.71 -5.00
N ASN A 91 5.37 12.05 -3.91
CA ASN A 91 5.74 10.65 -3.72
C ASN A 91 4.90 9.80 -4.67
N SER A 92 5.48 8.72 -5.20
CA SER A 92 4.79 7.83 -6.13
C SER A 92 4.71 6.41 -5.60
N GLN A 93 3.61 5.74 -5.89
CA GLN A 93 3.46 4.30 -5.71
C GLN A 93 2.89 3.70 -6.99
N ILE A 94 3.66 2.84 -7.63
CA ILE A 94 3.34 2.19 -8.90
C ILE A 94 2.85 0.77 -8.60
N PHE A 95 1.79 0.33 -9.28
CA PHE A 95 1.19 -1.00 -9.10
C PHE A 95 1.28 -1.84 -10.37
N PHE A 96 1.65 -3.10 -10.20
CA PHE A 96 1.83 -4.07 -11.27
C PHE A 96 0.82 -5.20 -11.14
N TYR A 97 0.28 -5.61 -12.28
CA TYR A 97 -0.81 -6.59 -12.40
C TYR A 97 -0.40 -7.68 -13.38
N ASN A 98 -0.79 -8.91 -13.09
CA ASN A 98 -0.75 -9.98 -14.08
C ASN A 98 -1.85 -9.72 -15.12
N GLU A 99 -1.65 -10.24 -16.33
CA GLU A 99 -2.70 -10.23 -17.35
C GLU A 99 -3.94 -10.94 -16.78
N ASN A 100 -5.12 -10.33 -16.97
CA ASN A 100 -6.42 -10.79 -16.46
C ASN A 100 -6.62 -10.73 -14.93
N ASN A 101 -5.68 -10.19 -14.14
CA ASN A 101 -5.90 -9.95 -12.71
C ASN A 101 -6.23 -8.47 -12.43
N HIS A 102 -7.25 -8.25 -11.59
CA HIS A 102 -7.64 -6.93 -11.09
C HIS A 102 -6.89 -6.50 -9.82
N LEU A 103 -6.17 -7.42 -9.18
CA LEU A 103 -5.41 -7.17 -7.95
C LEU A 103 -3.92 -7.07 -8.27
N PRO A 104 -3.19 -6.09 -7.69
CA PRO A 104 -1.78 -5.92 -7.97
C PRO A 104 -0.97 -6.99 -7.24
N PHE A 105 -0.05 -7.65 -7.94
CA PHE A 105 0.89 -8.59 -7.31
C PHE A 105 2.14 -7.90 -6.75
N LYS A 106 2.42 -6.67 -7.21
CA LYS A 106 3.59 -5.90 -6.79
C LYS A 106 3.28 -4.41 -6.76
N SER A 107 3.90 -3.69 -5.83
CA SER A 107 4.01 -2.23 -5.88
C SER A 107 5.43 -1.75 -5.64
N ILE A 108 5.82 -0.64 -6.27
CA ILE A 108 7.10 0.03 -6.08
C ILE A 108 6.83 1.47 -5.67
N SER A 109 7.47 1.94 -4.59
CA SER A 109 7.29 3.30 -4.10
C SER A 109 8.56 4.12 -4.25
N TYR A 110 8.44 5.35 -4.74
CA TYR A 110 9.52 6.33 -4.79
C TYR A 110 9.15 7.61 -4.04
N SER A 111 10.13 8.25 -3.42
CA SER A 111 9.95 9.59 -2.85
C SER A 111 9.92 10.66 -3.94
N TYR A 112 9.51 11.87 -3.56
CA TYR A 112 9.47 13.04 -4.44
C TYR A 112 10.80 13.46 -5.08
N ASN A 113 11.92 12.93 -4.61
CA ASN A 113 13.25 13.11 -5.19
C ASN A 113 13.74 11.84 -5.91
N ASN A 114 12.82 11.01 -6.40
CA ASN A 114 13.06 9.82 -7.21
C ASN A 114 13.89 8.73 -6.51
N LYS A 115 13.99 8.72 -5.18
CA LYS A 115 14.66 7.65 -4.45
C LYS A 115 13.70 6.49 -4.22
N LEU A 116 14.16 5.26 -4.51
CA LEU A 116 13.42 4.06 -4.21
C LEU A 116 13.21 3.94 -2.69
N LEU A 117 11.96 3.83 -2.27
CA LEU A 117 11.59 3.67 -0.86
C LEU A 117 11.41 2.20 -0.52
N ASN A 118 10.64 1.49 -1.35
CA ASN A 118 10.33 0.09 -1.14
C ASN A 118 9.79 -0.60 -2.39
N ILE A 119 9.84 -1.93 -2.34
CA ILE A 119 9.10 -2.85 -3.19
C ILE A 119 8.24 -3.70 -2.27
N THR A 120 6.98 -3.90 -2.63
CA THR A 120 6.07 -4.79 -1.92
C THR A 120 5.48 -5.81 -2.89
N TYR A 121 5.50 -7.08 -2.51
CA TYR A 121 4.84 -8.18 -3.20
C TYR A 121 3.62 -8.64 -2.41
N TYR A 122 2.54 -8.91 -3.12
CA TYR A 122 1.26 -9.34 -2.57
C TYR A 122 0.93 -10.75 -3.06
N PHE A 123 0.65 -11.64 -2.12
CA PHE A 123 0.25 -13.01 -2.40
C PHE A 123 -1.23 -13.16 -2.01
N TYR A 124 -2.01 -13.66 -2.95
CA TYR A 124 -3.46 -13.78 -2.79
C TYR A 124 -3.85 -15.24 -2.75
N ASN A 125 -4.80 -15.53 -1.86
CA ASN A 125 -5.62 -16.72 -1.96
C ASN A 125 -7.01 -16.26 -2.45
N GLN A 126 -7.40 -16.71 -3.64
CA GLN A 126 -8.57 -16.21 -4.36
C GLN A 126 -8.49 -14.68 -4.57
N SER A 127 -9.30 -13.90 -3.86
CA SER A 127 -9.34 -12.42 -3.94
C SER A 127 -8.92 -11.74 -2.64
N LYS A 128 -8.37 -12.49 -1.69
CA LYS A 128 -7.92 -11.97 -0.40
C LYS A 128 -6.40 -12.02 -0.35
N ILE A 129 -5.78 -10.93 0.10
CA ILE A 129 -4.34 -10.94 0.39
C ILE A 129 -4.16 -11.96 1.52
N GLU A 130 -3.35 -12.97 1.29
CA GLU A 130 -2.94 -13.95 2.30
C GLU A 130 -1.68 -13.46 3.01
N SER A 131 -0.71 -12.97 2.23
CA SER A 131 0.51 -12.39 2.78
C SER A 131 1.09 -11.30 1.89
N SER A 132 1.96 -10.48 2.45
CA SER A 132 2.80 -9.57 1.68
C SER A 132 4.24 -9.59 2.17
N ILE A 133 5.16 -9.29 1.26
CA ILE A 133 6.57 -9.09 1.57
C ILE A 133 6.98 -7.71 1.10
N PHE A 134 7.48 -6.90 2.02
CA PHE A 134 8.02 -5.57 1.77
C PHE A 134 9.52 -5.60 1.95
N VAL A 135 10.23 -4.97 1.02
CA VAL A 135 11.67 -4.74 1.06
C VAL A 135 11.92 -3.25 0.89
N GLY A 136 12.60 -2.66 1.87
CA GLY A 136 13.04 -1.28 1.81
C GLY A 136 14.51 -1.15 2.20
N LYS A 137 15.02 0.08 2.12
CA LYS A 137 16.42 0.39 2.42
C LYS A 137 16.85 0.03 3.85
N TYR A 138 15.92 0.10 4.80
CA TYR A 138 16.20 -0.02 6.24
C TYR A 138 15.67 -1.32 6.85
N GLY A 139 15.39 -2.33 6.03
CA GLY A 139 14.91 -3.62 6.51
C GLY A 139 13.71 -4.14 5.74
N TYR A 140 13.23 -5.28 6.20
CA TYR A 140 12.19 -6.06 5.54
C TYR A 140 10.98 -6.21 6.44
N ARG A 141 9.84 -6.49 5.81
CA ARG A 141 8.60 -6.76 6.53
C ARG A 141 7.84 -7.88 5.85
N LYS A 142 7.35 -8.83 6.64
CA LYS A 142 6.39 -9.84 6.20
C LYS A 142 5.07 -9.59 6.91
N GLU A 143 3.99 -9.60 6.16
CA GLU A 143 2.65 -9.49 6.73
C GLU A 143 1.84 -10.73 6.42
N LEU A 144 1.14 -11.26 7.43
CA LEU A 144 0.16 -12.33 7.29
C LEU A 144 -1.23 -11.75 7.58
N TYR A 145 -2.17 -11.98 6.66
CA TYR A 145 -3.53 -11.46 6.70
C TYR A 145 -4.47 -12.61 7.07
N ILE A 146 -5.19 -12.45 8.17
CA ILE A 146 -6.08 -13.45 8.73
C ILE A 146 -7.50 -12.88 8.67
N TYR A 147 -8.43 -13.68 8.17
CA TYR A 147 -9.83 -13.31 7.99
C TYR A 147 -10.72 -14.13 8.92
N SER A 148 -11.79 -13.52 9.42
CA SER A 148 -12.81 -14.21 10.21
C SER A 148 -13.46 -15.32 9.38
N GLN A 149 -13.61 -16.50 9.99
CA GLN A 149 -14.31 -17.62 9.36
C GLN A 149 -15.82 -17.39 9.28
N GLU A 150 -16.38 -16.55 10.17
CA GLU A 150 -17.82 -16.32 10.27
C GLU A 150 -18.34 -15.39 9.16
N ASN A 151 -17.65 -14.28 8.92
CA ASN A 151 -18.10 -13.24 7.97
C ASN A 151 -17.12 -12.98 6.82
N GLY A 152 -15.94 -13.64 6.82
CA GLY A 152 -14.94 -13.49 5.77
C GLY A 152 -14.19 -12.15 5.76
N LEU A 153 -14.43 -11.25 6.71
CA LEU A 153 -13.77 -9.95 6.80
C LEU A 153 -12.37 -10.09 7.40
N LEU A 154 -11.46 -9.18 7.05
CA LEU A 154 -10.10 -9.18 7.60
C LEU A 154 -10.19 -8.96 9.11
N SER A 155 -9.69 -9.89 9.93
CA SER A 155 -9.73 -9.77 11.38
C SER A 155 -8.39 -9.31 11.95
N THR A 156 -7.29 -9.74 11.32
CA THR A 156 -5.96 -9.56 11.89
C THR A 156 -4.91 -9.42 10.80
N ILE A 157 -3.94 -8.53 11.02
CA ILE A 157 -2.67 -8.56 10.32
C ILE A 157 -1.56 -8.77 11.34
N LYS A 158 -0.73 -9.78 11.12
CA LYS A 158 0.52 -9.96 11.85
C LYS A 158 1.67 -9.46 11.00
N THR A 159 2.45 -8.53 11.54
CA THR A 159 3.54 -7.85 10.84
C THR A 159 4.86 -8.21 11.51
N GLN A 160 5.67 -9.00 10.84
CA GLN A 160 7.04 -9.33 11.27
C GLN A 160 8.02 -8.37 10.62
N GLN A 161 8.89 -7.76 11.41
CA GLN A 161 9.93 -6.84 10.93
C GLN A 161 11.31 -7.50 11.06
N PHE A 162 12.17 -7.23 10.09
CA PHE A 162 13.50 -7.81 9.99
C PHE A 162 14.52 -6.74 9.61
N GLU A 163 15.74 -6.88 10.10
CA GLU A 163 16.90 -6.14 9.64
C GLU A 163 17.25 -6.48 8.18
N THR A 164 18.17 -5.72 7.57
CA THR A 164 18.61 -5.98 6.18
C THR A 164 19.37 -7.29 6.01
N ASP A 165 19.90 -7.87 7.09
CA ASP A 165 20.50 -9.22 7.10
C ASP A 165 19.48 -10.35 7.35
N SER A 166 18.18 -10.00 7.35
CA SER A 166 17.05 -10.90 7.67
C SER A 166 16.95 -11.34 9.13
N THR A 167 17.68 -10.70 10.05
CA THR A 167 17.50 -10.91 11.49
C THR A 167 16.13 -10.42 11.93
N PHE A 168 15.36 -11.26 12.64
CA PHE A 168 14.07 -10.88 13.19
C PHE A 168 14.21 -9.82 14.28
N ILE A 169 13.39 -8.76 14.19
CA ILE A 169 13.35 -7.67 15.18
C ILE A 169 12.17 -7.88 16.13
N ASN A 170 10.95 -7.89 15.59
CA ASN A 170 9.71 -7.96 16.36
C ASN A 170 8.52 -8.38 15.48
N GLU A 171 7.41 -8.68 16.14
CA GLU A 171 6.09 -8.89 15.52
C GLU A 171 5.10 -7.88 16.11
N LEU A 172 4.35 -7.20 15.25
CA LEU A 172 3.24 -6.32 15.62
C LEU A 172 1.93 -6.96 15.16
N THR A 173 0.92 -6.97 16.02
CA THR A 173 -0.42 -7.42 15.65
C THR A 173 -1.35 -6.22 15.48
N GLN A 174 -2.10 -6.19 14.37
CA GLN A 174 -3.20 -5.26 14.16
C GLN A 174 -4.52 -6.01 14.12
N ILE A 175 -5.48 -5.61 14.95
CA ILE A 175 -6.83 -6.19 15.01
C ILE A 175 -7.79 -5.23 14.32
N PHE A 176 -8.64 -5.79 13.45
CA PHE A 176 -9.65 -5.06 12.68
C PHE A 176 -11.03 -5.45 13.18
N ILE A 177 -11.82 -4.45 13.53
CA ILE A 177 -13.16 -4.65 14.06
C ILE A 177 -14.16 -4.04 13.08
N HIS A 178 -15.17 -4.84 12.73
CA HIS A 178 -16.23 -4.47 11.81
C HIS A 178 -17.57 -4.46 12.53
N ASP A 179 -18.48 -3.61 12.07
CA ASP A 179 -19.88 -3.68 12.48
C ASP A 179 -20.63 -4.83 11.78
N GLU A 180 -21.90 -5.00 12.13
CA GLU A 180 -22.81 -6.00 11.55
C GLU A 180 -23.01 -5.83 10.02
N ASN A 181 -22.73 -4.65 9.47
CA ASN A 181 -22.82 -4.36 8.03
C ASN A 181 -21.49 -4.61 7.30
N GLY A 182 -20.46 -5.05 8.02
CA GLY A 182 -19.11 -5.26 7.50
C GLY A 182 -18.30 -3.98 7.29
N THR A 183 -18.72 -2.86 7.87
CA THR A 183 -17.96 -1.62 7.86
C THR A 183 -16.85 -1.69 8.91
N LEU A 184 -15.61 -1.38 8.50
CA LEU A 184 -14.49 -1.27 9.46
C LEU A 184 -14.76 -0.09 10.41
N ILE A 185 -14.96 -0.38 11.69
CA ILE A 185 -15.22 0.64 12.71
C ILE A 185 -13.97 0.98 13.52
N GLU A 186 -13.04 0.03 13.69
CA GLU A 186 -11.86 0.22 14.52
C GLU A 186 -10.66 -0.62 14.07
N ILE A 187 -9.45 -0.07 14.25
CA ILE A 187 -8.19 -0.80 14.17
C ILE A 187 -7.41 -0.58 15.47
N LYS A 188 -7.04 -1.68 16.12
CA LYS A 188 -6.13 -1.68 17.26
C LYS A 188 -4.75 -2.17 16.85
N LYS A 189 -3.69 -1.61 17.42
CA LYS A 189 -2.35 -2.18 17.45
C LYS A 189 -2.15 -2.83 18.80
N VAL A 190 -1.69 -4.07 18.81
CA VAL A 190 -1.42 -4.85 20.01
C VAL A 190 0.08 -5.12 20.08
N TYR A 191 0.65 -4.71 21.20
CA TYR A 191 2.01 -4.99 21.64
C TYR A 191 1.94 -6.00 22.81
N ASP A 192 3.07 -6.55 23.22
CA ASP A 192 3.13 -7.63 24.22
C ASP A 192 2.30 -7.35 25.49
N ASN A 193 2.19 -6.09 25.92
CA ASN A 193 1.41 -5.68 27.10
C ASN A 193 0.60 -4.39 26.91
N ASP A 194 0.39 -3.92 25.67
CA ASP A 194 -0.28 -2.63 25.42
C ASP A 194 -1.17 -2.68 24.17
N GLU A 195 -2.24 -1.90 24.16
CA GLU A 195 -3.10 -1.74 23.00
C GLU A 195 -3.37 -0.27 22.67
N ASP A 196 -3.13 0.09 21.40
CA ASP A 196 -3.40 1.42 20.88
C ASP A 196 -4.51 1.38 19.83
N VAL A 197 -5.56 2.16 20.03
CA VAL A 197 -6.57 2.39 18.99
C VAL A 197 -5.99 3.35 17.96
N VAL A 198 -5.67 2.82 16.77
CA VAL A 198 -5.05 3.59 15.69
C VAL A 198 -6.09 4.25 14.80
N TYR A 199 -7.24 3.61 14.63
CA TYR A 199 -8.33 4.11 13.82
C TYR A 199 -9.65 3.82 14.50
N ARG A 200 -10.57 4.78 14.48
CA ARG A 200 -11.95 4.62 14.90
C ARG A 200 -12.85 5.50 14.04
N ILE A 201 -13.93 4.94 13.50
CA ILE A 201 -15.01 5.75 12.93
C ILE A 201 -15.68 6.48 14.09
N LYS A 202 -15.74 7.82 13.98
CA LYS A 202 -16.47 8.66 14.94
C LYS A 202 -17.94 8.71 14.57
#